data_AF-C3N5Y6-F1
#
_entry.id   AF-C3N5Y6-F1
#
_cell.length_a   1.000
_cell.length_b   1.000
_cell.length_c   1.000
_cell.angle_alpha   90.00
_cell.angle_beta   90.00
_cell.angle_gamma   90.00
#
_symmetry.space_group_name_H-M   'P 1'
#
loop_
_entity.id
_entity.type
_entity.pdbx_description
1 polymer ?
#
loop_
_entity_poly.entity_id
_entity_poly.type
_entity_poly.pdbx_seq_one_letter_code
_entity_poly.pdbx_strand_id
1 'polypeptide(L)'
;MSEYATILPENKINVIFRSNNKYHVPEFITVFKPYEGRDINLQVLVVNGDNEIYDLTKLLFYEIYVRDDTKYPWPYTKTRGGISRVFGIRYNFDPSTISRININSENDFISSISNQLDMNRFNVAVIIANRKLTKEFHDKTKAALIGSRIRTQFVTFTTLKRLKNRKYKATIPLPLAVQLIAKAGGTPWIVDSSIYNDLSKNVSSNGMLMGIAFARTRKDKITYSVGYFTTLNNYYQRFDVQPINESAPITDSTEGLYVPKEAMVKTLESGIGWYKNIIGITPPLLIIFKTSPMHKDEKEAIEAVLGKDIKWVFIHAQYNTPVRIFGNKEDDYKVNRGTVIIKKRKRWNPNNGDYLHSEIVITATGKYRKPSTKNPSETEERYISGTPRPITLNVYSSFDVNPIGVAELTLSQIKADWEHPDIRKRKITVLKYANRMAKIIQYINNLSSVPSVDVRDVL
;
A
#
# COMPACT_ATOMS: atom_id res chain seq x y z
N MET A 1 27.91 5.71 18.15
CA MET A 1 27.05 5.43 19.32
C MET A 1 25.65 5.92 18.98
N SER A 2 24.61 5.11 19.20
CA SER A 2 23.22 5.59 19.07
C SER A 2 22.93 6.58 20.19
N GLU A 3 22.36 7.74 19.87
CA GLU A 3 22.03 8.76 20.87
C GLU A 3 20.87 8.32 21.78
N TYR A 4 19.94 7.48 21.27
CA TYR A 4 18.77 7.02 22.02
C TYR A 4 18.08 5.83 21.34
N ALA A 5 17.56 4.87 22.12
CA ALA A 5 16.71 3.78 21.64
C ALA A 5 15.41 3.73 22.46
N THR A 6 14.27 3.52 21.79
CA THR A 6 12.96 3.41 22.45
C THR A 6 12.06 2.43 21.71
N ILE A 7 11.00 1.98 22.38
CA ILE A 7 10.01 1.07 21.80
C ILE A 7 8.70 1.83 21.67
N LEU A 8 8.18 1.94 20.44
CA LEU A 8 6.86 2.51 20.25
C LEU A 8 5.81 1.53 20.80
N PRO A 9 4.86 1.99 21.64
CA PRO A 9 3.76 1.15 22.05
C PRO A 9 2.95 0.73 20.81
N GLU A 10 2.77 -0.58 20.59
CA GLU A 10 2.07 -1.13 19.42
C GLU A 10 0.65 -0.56 19.25
N ASN A 11 0.04 -0.18 20.37
CA ASN A 11 -1.33 0.35 20.49
C ASN A 11 -1.47 1.82 20.06
N LYS A 12 -0.39 2.52 19.75
CA LYS A 12 -0.46 3.95 19.39
C LYS A 12 -0.84 4.18 17.92
N ILE A 13 -0.54 3.22 17.04
CA ILE A 13 -0.79 3.35 15.60
C ILE A 13 -2.14 2.72 15.26
N ASN A 14 -3.18 3.54 15.23
CA ASN A 14 -4.56 3.13 14.97
C ASN A 14 -4.97 3.37 13.51
N VAL A 15 -5.91 2.55 13.05
CA VAL A 15 -6.69 2.84 11.84
C VAL A 15 -8.16 2.98 12.22
N ILE A 16 -8.92 3.63 11.36
CA ILE A 16 -10.32 3.98 11.62
C ILE A 16 -11.22 3.26 10.60
N PHE A 17 -12.29 2.67 11.11
CA PHE A 17 -13.39 2.03 10.36
C PHE A 17 -14.70 2.83 10.51
N ARG A 18 -15.79 2.42 9.85
CA ARG A 18 -17.06 3.18 9.67
C ARG A 18 -17.73 3.75 10.93
N SER A 19 -17.33 3.30 12.13
CA SER A 19 -17.89 3.75 13.41
C SER A 19 -17.09 4.89 14.08
N ASN A 20 -16.06 5.46 13.43
CA ASN A 20 -15.14 6.46 14.02
C ASN A 20 -14.44 6.05 15.33
N ASN A 21 -14.68 4.82 15.79
CA ASN A 21 -13.95 4.24 16.89
C ASN A 21 -12.55 3.86 16.39
N LYS A 22 -11.52 4.28 17.15
CA LYS A 22 -10.12 3.98 16.86
C LYS A 22 -9.85 2.51 17.18
N TYR A 23 -9.41 1.74 16.20
CA TYR A 23 -9.15 0.31 16.39
C TYR A 23 -7.76 -0.09 15.92
N HIS A 24 -7.20 -1.12 16.57
CA HIS A 24 -5.93 -1.73 16.17
C HIS A 24 -6.14 -2.64 14.95
N VAL A 25 -5.44 -2.40 13.84
CA VAL A 25 -5.36 -3.38 12.73
C VAL A 25 -4.22 -4.36 12.98
N PRO A 26 -4.44 -5.69 12.80
CA PRO A 26 -5.35 -6.27 11.80
C PRO A 26 -6.40 -7.29 12.26
N GLU A 27 -6.47 -7.64 13.55
CA GLU A 27 -7.33 -8.75 13.98
C GLU A 27 -8.83 -8.40 14.03
N PHE A 28 -9.19 -7.14 13.75
CA PHE A 28 -10.59 -6.69 13.71
C PHE A 28 -11.13 -6.29 12.34
N ILE A 29 -10.35 -6.43 11.26
CA ILE A 29 -10.88 -6.24 9.89
C ILE A 29 -12.10 -7.15 9.69
N THR A 30 -12.10 -8.32 10.33
CA THR A 30 -13.21 -9.27 10.26
C THR A 30 -14.36 -9.01 11.24
N VAL A 31 -14.35 -7.88 11.97
CA VAL A 31 -15.41 -7.51 12.94
C VAL A 31 -16.04 -6.16 12.58
N PHE A 32 -15.33 -5.33 11.82
CA PHE A 32 -15.77 -3.98 11.48
C PHE A 32 -16.13 -3.83 10.01
N LYS A 33 -17.20 -3.06 9.76
CA LYS A 33 -17.58 -2.62 8.42
C LYS A 33 -16.48 -1.72 7.85
N PRO A 34 -16.23 -1.76 6.53
CA PRO A 34 -15.24 -0.89 5.90
C PRO A 34 -15.60 0.57 6.16
N TYR A 35 -14.59 1.45 6.22
CA TYR A 35 -14.82 2.89 6.37
C TYR A 35 -15.88 3.40 5.37
N GLU A 36 -15.80 2.95 4.12
CA GLU A 36 -16.86 3.10 3.13
C GLU A 36 -17.09 1.82 2.35
N GLY A 37 -18.35 1.39 2.30
CA GLY A 37 -18.79 0.25 1.50
C GLY A 37 -19.31 0.70 0.13
N ARG A 38 -19.14 -0.17 -0.86
CA ARG A 38 -19.77 -0.09 -2.18
C ARG A 38 -20.23 -1.48 -2.58
N ASP A 39 -21.33 -1.55 -3.34
CA ASP A 39 -21.78 -2.82 -3.91
C ASP A 39 -20.78 -3.30 -4.96
N ILE A 40 -20.52 -4.60 -4.93
CA ILE A 40 -19.50 -5.24 -5.78
C ILE A 40 -20.25 -6.07 -6.82
N ASN A 41 -20.24 -5.61 -8.07
CA ASN A 41 -20.76 -6.36 -9.21
C ASN A 41 -19.59 -7.10 -9.85
N LEU A 42 -19.48 -8.40 -9.56
CA LEU A 42 -18.29 -9.16 -9.92
C LEU A 42 -18.51 -10.01 -11.18
N GLN A 43 -17.56 -9.91 -12.11
CA GLN A 43 -17.34 -10.90 -13.16
C GLN A 43 -16.18 -11.82 -12.80
N VAL A 44 -16.27 -13.11 -13.11
CA VAL A 44 -15.17 -14.07 -12.88
C VAL A 44 -14.85 -14.81 -14.18
N LEU A 45 -13.59 -14.72 -14.59
CA LEU A 45 -13.06 -15.31 -15.81
C LEU A 45 -12.02 -16.37 -15.45
N VAL A 46 -12.22 -17.62 -15.87
CA VAL A 46 -11.26 -18.71 -15.70
C VAL A 46 -10.62 -19.03 -17.04
N VAL A 47 -9.33 -18.74 -17.17
CA VAL A 47 -8.57 -18.88 -18.42
C VAL A 47 -7.81 -20.20 -18.45
N ASN A 48 -8.10 -21.05 -19.42
CA ASN A 48 -7.44 -22.36 -19.63
C ASN A 48 -7.44 -23.23 -18.34
N GLY A 49 -8.51 -23.13 -17.55
CA GLY A 49 -8.68 -23.90 -16.30
C GLY A 49 -9.42 -25.21 -16.53
N ASP A 50 -8.96 -26.27 -15.87
CA ASP A 50 -9.65 -27.55 -15.81
C ASP A 50 -10.88 -27.49 -14.86
N ASN A 51 -11.62 -28.60 -14.77
CA ASN A 51 -12.78 -28.69 -13.87
C ASN A 51 -12.41 -28.51 -12.40
N GLU A 52 -11.22 -28.96 -11.98
CA GLU A 52 -10.75 -28.80 -10.60
C GLU A 52 -10.57 -27.32 -10.24
N ILE A 53 -9.95 -26.54 -11.13
CA ILE A 53 -9.78 -25.08 -10.95
C ILE A 53 -11.13 -24.37 -10.89
N TYR A 54 -12.09 -24.80 -11.70
CA TYR A 54 -13.43 -24.23 -11.70
C TYR A 54 -14.15 -24.49 -10.37
N ASP A 55 -14.06 -25.70 -9.83
CA ASP A 55 -14.65 -26.03 -8.52
C ASP A 55 -13.97 -25.29 -7.37
N LEU A 56 -12.64 -25.14 -7.41
CA LEU A 56 -11.90 -24.33 -6.44
C LEU A 56 -12.26 -22.85 -6.53
N THR A 57 -12.60 -22.36 -7.72
CA THR A 57 -13.09 -20.99 -7.92
C THR A 57 -14.44 -20.80 -7.25
N LYS A 58 -15.37 -21.73 -7.46
CA LYS A 58 -16.66 -21.73 -6.75
C LYS A 58 -16.46 -21.74 -5.25
N LEU A 59 -15.57 -22.60 -4.74
CA LEU A 59 -15.25 -22.67 -3.32
C LEU A 59 -14.69 -21.35 -2.77
N LEU A 60 -13.76 -20.71 -3.48
CA LEU A 60 -13.21 -19.41 -3.09
C LEU A 60 -14.32 -18.37 -2.89
N PHE A 61 -15.22 -18.25 -3.86
CA PHE A 61 -16.29 -17.26 -3.82
C PHE A 61 -17.41 -17.64 -2.86
N TYR A 62 -17.65 -18.92 -2.63
CA TYR A 62 -18.50 -19.41 -1.54
C TYR A 62 -18.00 -18.88 -0.18
N GLU A 63 -16.70 -18.97 0.11
CA GLU A 63 -16.11 -18.45 1.35
C GLU A 63 -16.20 -16.91 1.47
N ILE A 64 -16.23 -16.18 0.34
CA ILE A 64 -16.40 -14.72 0.34
C ILE A 64 -17.87 -14.32 0.54
N TYR A 65 -18.82 -15.04 -0.08
CA TYR A 65 -20.21 -14.57 -0.24
C TYR A 65 -21.24 -15.14 0.71
N VAL A 66 -21.10 -16.38 1.15
CA VAL A 66 -22.19 -17.11 1.80
C VAL A 66 -22.65 -16.41 3.07
N ARG A 67 -23.96 -16.16 3.19
CA ARG A 67 -24.49 -15.38 4.30
C ARG A 67 -24.65 -16.17 5.60
N ASP A 68 -24.92 -17.49 5.55
CA ASP A 68 -25.40 -18.21 6.75
C ASP A 68 -24.87 -19.63 7.02
N ASP A 69 -24.14 -20.28 6.10
CA ASP A 69 -23.90 -21.75 6.20
C ASP A 69 -22.44 -22.19 6.35
N THR A 70 -21.51 -21.28 6.66
CA THR A 70 -20.14 -21.72 6.97
C THR A 70 -20.09 -22.23 8.42
N LYS A 71 -19.98 -23.56 8.59
CA LYS A 71 -19.69 -24.25 9.87
C LYS A 71 -18.36 -23.82 10.52
N TYR A 72 -17.55 -22.99 9.85
CA TYR A 72 -16.21 -22.63 10.27
C TYR A 72 -16.16 -21.23 10.88
N PRO A 73 -15.71 -21.08 12.14
CA PRO A 73 -15.37 -19.77 12.67
C PRO A 73 -14.18 -19.21 11.88
N TRP A 74 -14.24 -17.92 11.53
CA TRP A 74 -13.08 -17.24 10.96
C TRP A 74 -11.91 -17.29 11.95
N PRO A 75 -10.65 -17.39 11.48
CA PRO A 75 -9.46 -17.56 12.33
C PRO A 75 -9.23 -16.47 13.38
N TYR A 76 -10.06 -15.41 13.37
CA TYR A 76 -9.97 -14.25 14.24
C TYR A 76 -11.32 -13.81 14.82
N THR A 77 -12.45 -14.47 14.50
CA THR A 77 -13.77 -14.06 15.02
C THR A 77 -14.67 -15.24 15.39
N LYS A 78 -15.61 -14.99 16.29
CA LYS A 78 -16.70 -15.92 16.61
C LYS A 78 -17.84 -15.85 15.58
N THR A 79 -17.76 -14.96 14.59
CA THR A 79 -18.81 -14.70 13.61
C THR A 79 -18.85 -15.83 12.59
N ARG A 80 -20.01 -16.47 12.44
CA ARG A 80 -20.31 -17.43 11.37
C ARG A 80 -20.86 -16.70 10.14
N GLY A 81 -20.59 -17.23 8.96
CA GLY A 81 -20.91 -16.60 7.68
C GLY A 81 -19.67 -16.08 6.95
N GLY A 82 -19.85 -15.75 5.68
CA GLY A 82 -18.82 -15.27 4.76
C GLY A 82 -18.47 -13.81 4.95
N ILE A 83 -17.48 -13.37 4.20
CA ILE A 83 -16.90 -12.03 4.29
C ILE A 83 -17.94 -10.92 4.01
N SER A 84 -18.89 -11.17 3.12
CA SER A 84 -20.01 -10.26 2.81
C SER A 84 -20.78 -9.80 4.06
N ARG A 85 -21.07 -10.74 4.98
CA ARG A 85 -21.78 -10.47 6.24
C ARG A 85 -20.91 -9.69 7.20
N VAL A 86 -19.66 -10.11 7.34
CA VAL A 86 -18.67 -9.50 8.22
C VAL A 86 -18.45 -8.03 7.87
N PHE A 87 -18.27 -7.71 6.59
CA PHE A 87 -18.08 -6.34 6.14
C PHE A 87 -19.41 -5.59 5.93
N GLY A 88 -20.54 -6.28 5.90
CA GLY A 88 -21.83 -5.67 5.56
C GLY A 88 -21.85 -5.10 4.15
N ILE A 89 -21.26 -5.82 3.18
CA ILE A 89 -21.17 -5.43 1.77
C ILE A 89 -21.90 -6.45 0.92
N ARG A 90 -22.71 -5.96 -0.02
CA ARG A 90 -23.38 -6.80 -1.00
C ARG A 90 -22.41 -7.12 -2.13
N TYR A 91 -22.22 -8.41 -2.37
CA TYR A 91 -21.55 -8.91 -3.56
C TYR A 91 -22.62 -9.48 -4.48
N ASN A 92 -22.80 -8.82 -5.63
CA ASN A 92 -23.68 -9.27 -6.69
C ASN A 92 -22.87 -10.19 -7.60
N PHE A 93 -22.89 -11.48 -7.28
CA PHE A 93 -22.21 -12.53 -8.01
C PHE A 93 -23.06 -13.80 -8.01
N ASP A 94 -23.17 -14.43 -9.17
CA ASP A 94 -23.78 -15.75 -9.34
C ASP A 94 -22.70 -16.74 -9.82
N PRO A 95 -22.40 -17.83 -9.08
CA PRO A 95 -21.46 -18.85 -9.51
C PRO A 95 -21.76 -19.47 -10.89
N SER A 96 -23.01 -19.42 -11.35
CA SER A 96 -23.39 -19.86 -12.70
C SER A 96 -22.80 -18.97 -13.80
N THR A 97 -22.46 -17.72 -13.48
CA THR A 97 -21.94 -16.73 -14.44
C THR A 97 -20.42 -16.76 -14.60
N ILE A 98 -19.72 -17.73 -13.98
CA ILE A 98 -18.27 -17.89 -14.17
C ILE A 98 -17.99 -18.29 -15.62
N SER A 99 -17.32 -17.41 -16.36
CA SER A 99 -16.95 -17.63 -17.76
C SER A 99 -15.68 -18.47 -17.85
N ARG A 100 -15.71 -19.52 -18.67
CA ARG A 100 -14.52 -20.30 -19.05
C ARG A 100 -14.00 -19.76 -20.37
N ILE A 101 -12.74 -19.34 -20.40
CA ILE A 101 -12.10 -18.78 -21.59
C ILE A 101 -10.95 -19.70 -22.00
N ASN A 102 -10.94 -20.12 -23.26
CA ASN A 102 -9.82 -20.84 -23.84
C ASN A 102 -9.02 -19.88 -24.72
N ILE A 103 -7.78 -19.63 -24.34
CA ILE A 103 -6.84 -18.76 -25.05
C ILE A 103 -5.72 -19.64 -25.58
N ASN A 104 -5.71 -19.81 -26.91
CA ASN A 104 -4.79 -20.71 -27.62
C ASN A 104 -3.44 -20.04 -27.93
N SER A 105 -3.38 -18.70 -27.87
CA SER A 105 -2.21 -17.89 -28.19
C SER A 105 -1.97 -16.86 -27.10
N GLU A 106 -0.73 -16.81 -26.59
CA GLU A 106 -0.32 -15.81 -25.58
C GLU A 106 -0.42 -14.38 -26.13
N ASN A 107 -0.28 -14.19 -27.45
CA ASN A 107 -0.40 -12.89 -28.11
C ASN A 107 -1.83 -12.32 -28.04
N ASP A 108 -2.84 -13.20 -27.99
CA ASP A 108 -4.24 -12.80 -27.97
C ASP A 108 -4.79 -12.66 -26.55
N PHE A 109 -3.94 -12.84 -25.51
CA PHE A 109 -4.41 -12.88 -24.13
C PHE A 109 -5.13 -11.58 -23.74
N ILE A 110 -4.53 -10.42 -24.02
CA ILE A 110 -5.07 -9.12 -23.60
C ILE A 110 -6.36 -8.78 -24.35
N SER A 111 -6.40 -8.99 -25.67
CA SER A 111 -7.58 -8.76 -26.50
C SER A 111 -8.72 -9.71 -26.11
N SER A 112 -8.41 -10.98 -25.90
CA SER A 112 -9.39 -11.99 -25.46
C SER A 112 -10.00 -11.65 -24.11
N ILE A 113 -9.18 -11.22 -23.13
CA ILE A 113 -9.71 -10.77 -21.83
C ILE A 113 -10.59 -9.54 -22.02
N SER A 114 -10.11 -8.52 -22.75
CA SER A 114 -10.83 -7.25 -22.92
C SER A 114 -12.20 -7.45 -23.57
N ASN A 115 -12.28 -8.32 -24.58
CA ASN A 115 -13.53 -8.65 -25.29
C ASN A 115 -14.55 -9.40 -24.42
N GLN A 116 -14.12 -10.04 -23.34
CA GLN A 116 -15.01 -10.80 -22.45
C GLN A 116 -15.54 -9.95 -21.29
N LEU A 117 -14.99 -8.75 -21.06
CA LEU A 117 -15.38 -7.90 -19.94
C LEU A 117 -16.69 -7.15 -20.26
N ASP A 118 -17.74 -7.39 -19.47
CA ASP A 118 -18.98 -6.63 -19.55
C ASP A 118 -18.91 -5.42 -18.62
N MET A 119 -18.41 -4.30 -19.18
CA MET A 119 -18.19 -3.04 -18.47
C MET A 119 -19.47 -2.31 -18.07
N ASN A 120 -20.64 -2.70 -18.60
CA ASN A 120 -21.91 -2.08 -18.27
C ASN A 120 -22.54 -2.72 -17.03
N ARG A 121 -22.31 -4.02 -16.84
CA ARG A 121 -22.87 -4.78 -15.72
C ARG A 121 -21.95 -4.86 -14.51
N PHE A 122 -20.64 -4.97 -14.73
CA PHE A 122 -19.66 -5.26 -13.68
C PHE A 122 -18.70 -4.10 -13.43
N ASN A 123 -18.34 -3.90 -12.16
CA ASN A 123 -17.36 -2.89 -11.75
C ASN A 123 -16.01 -3.50 -11.36
N VAL A 124 -15.97 -4.82 -11.14
CA VAL A 124 -14.75 -5.58 -10.86
C VAL A 124 -14.77 -6.89 -11.63
N ALA A 125 -13.62 -7.28 -12.17
CA ALA A 125 -13.40 -8.59 -12.78
C ALA A 125 -12.27 -9.35 -12.09
N VAL A 126 -12.50 -10.63 -11.76
CA VAL A 126 -11.47 -11.53 -11.26
C VAL A 126 -11.02 -12.47 -12.39
N ILE A 127 -9.75 -12.38 -12.75
CA ILE A 127 -9.11 -13.19 -13.79
C ILE A 127 -8.30 -14.29 -13.10
N ILE A 128 -8.66 -15.54 -13.40
CA ILE A 128 -8.06 -16.73 -12.82
C ILE A 128 -7.27 -17.44 -13.91
N ALA A 129 -5.95 -17.54 -13.74
CA ALA A 129 -5.08 -18.11 -14.76
C ALA A 129 -3.86 -18.83 -14.14
N ASN A 130 -3.11 -19.56 -14.97
CA ASN A 130 -1.83 -20.14 -14.57
C ASN A 130 -0.83 -19.03 -14.21
N ARG A 131 0.08 -19.32 -13.26
CA ARG A 131 1.17 -18.44 -12.83
C ARG A 131 2.00 -17.91 -14.01
N LYS A 132 2.27 -18.72 -15.04
CA LYS A 132 3.03 -18.28 -16.23
C LYS A 132 2.34 -17.07 -16.88
N LEU A 133 1.08 -17.23 -17.28
CA LEU A 133 0.25 -16.19 -17.91
C LEU A 133 0.12 -14.96 -17.00
N THR A 134 -0.18 -15.16 -15.72
CA THR A 134 -0.27 -14.01 -14.79
C THR A 134 1.07 -13.27 -14.65
N LYS A 135 2.21 -13.96 -14.62
CA LYS A 135 3.51 -13.27 -14.48
C LYS A 135 3.87 -12.44 -15.72
N GLU A 136 3.51 -12.95 -16.90
CA GLU A 136 3.86 -12.36 -18.17
C GLU A 136 2.91 -11.23 -18.59
N PHE A 137 1.60 -11.40 -18.37
CA PHE A 137 0.58 -10.51 -18.88
C PHE A 137 -0.11 -9.65 -17.82
N HIS A 138 0.15 -9.83 -16.52
CA HIS A 138 -0.54 -9.07 -15.46
C HIS A 138 -0.38 -7.55 -15.64
N ASP A 139 0.85 -7.05 -15.76
CA ASP A 139 1.09 -5.61 -15.84
C ASP A 139 0.60 -5.03 -17.17
N LYS A 140 0.74 -5.76 -18.28
CA LYS A 140 0.21 -5.36 -19.61
C LYS A 140 -1.32 -5.32 -19.64
N THR A 141 -1.98 -6.34 -19.07
CA THR A 141 -3.45 -6.40 -18.99
C THR A 141 -3.98 -5.30 -18.09
N LYS A 142 -3.32 -5.03 -16.96
CA LYS A 142 -3.65 -3.89 -16.12
C LYS A 142 -3.49 -2.57 -16.86
N ALA A 143 -2.36 -2.36 -17.54
CA ALA A 143 -2.13 -1.16 -18.34
C ALA A 143 -3.21 -0.94 -19.41
N ALA A 144 -3.59 -2.00 -20.12
CA ALA A 144 -4.63 -1.95 -21.15
C ALA A 144 -6.03 -1.60 -20.60
N LEU A 145 -6.28 -1.87 -19.32
CA LEU A 145 -7.57 -1.63 -18.66
C LEU A 145 -7.57 -0.44 -17.69
N ILE A 146 -6.44 0.26 -17.53
CA ILE A 146 -6.40 1.50 -16.75
C ILE A 146 -7.35 2.51 -17.38
N GLY A 147 -8.13 3.21 -16.55
CA GLY A 147 -9.13 4.18 -17.00
C GLY A 147 -10.41 3.54 -17.56
N SER A 148 -10.47 2.20 -17.70
CA SER A 148 -11.73 1.52 -17.97
C SER A 148 -12.65 1.53 -16.75
N ARG A 149 -13.96 1.34 -16.94
CA ARG A 149 -14.93 1.27 -15.83
C ARG A 149 -14.78 0.02 -14.97
N ILE A 150 -14.00 -0.97 -15.41
CA ILE A 150 -13.87 -2.27 -14.74
C ILE A 150 -12.46 -2.49 -14.20
N ARG A 151 -12.35 -2.73 -12.90
CA ARG A 151 -11.05 -2.97 -12.25
C ARG A 151 -10.76 -4.46 -12.17
N THR A 152 -9.52 -4.86 -12.43
CA THR A 152 -9.16 -6.29 -12.52
C THR A 152 -8.40 -6.80 -11.30
N GLN A 153 -8.66 -8.05 -10.93
CA GLN A 153 -8.02 -8.79 -9.86
C GLN A 153 -7.51 -10.13 -10.38
N PHE A 154 -6.21 -10.41 -10.23
CA PHE A 154 -5.66 -11.69 -10.67
C PHE A 154 -5.58 -12.69 -9.52
N VAL A 155 -5.90 -13.94 -9.82
CA VAL A 155 -5.73 -15.08 -8.91
C VAL A 155 -5.05 -16.22 -9.68
N THR A 156 -4.00 -16.80 -9.11
CA THR A 156 -3.31 -17.91 -9.77
C THR A 156 -3.94 -19.26 -9.43
N PHE A 157 -3.83 -20.23 -10.34
CA PHE A 157 -4.19 -21.63 -10.06
C PHE A 157 -3.47 -22.17 -8.82
N THR A 158 -2.20 -21.80 -8.62
CA THR A 158 -1.44 -22.17 -7.43
C THR A 158 -2.05 -21.60 -6.15
N THR A 159 -2.59 -20.38 -6.19
CA THR A 159 -3.31 -19.78 -5.06
C THR A 159 -4.59 -20.57 -4.77
N LEU A 160 -5.37 -20.91 -5.80
CA LEU A 160 -6.61 -21.70 -5.63
C LEU A 160 -6.35 -23.09 -5.04
N LYS A 161 -5.35 -23.82 -5.56
CA LYS A 161 -5.03 -25.16 -5.07
C LYS A 161 -4.67 -25.20 -3.58
N ARG A 162 -4.19 -24.08 -3.01
CA ARG A 162 -3.95 -23.96 -1.56
C ARG A 162 -5.22 -23.97 -0.72
N LEU A 163 -6.38 -23.62 -1.28
CA LEU A 163 -7.68 -23.67 -0.58
C LEU A 163 -8.07 -25.10 -0.16
N LYS A 164 -7.50 -26.13 -0.78
CA LYS A 164 -7.65 -27.53 -0.34
C LYS A 164 -7.13 -27.74 1.08
N ASN A 165 -6.13 -26.97 1.49
CA ASN A 165 -5.60 -27.03 2.85
C ASN A 165 -6.38 -26.10 3.78
N ARG A 166 -6.92 -26.69 4.85
CA ARG A 166 -7.76 -26.02 5.86
C ARG A 166 -7.11 -24.75 6.44
N LYS A 167 -5.78 -24.70 6.58
CA LYS A 167 -5.05 -23.52 7.10
C LYS A 167 -5.21 -22.29 6.19
N TYR A 168 -5.46 -22.49 4.90
CA TYR A 168 -5.55 -21.41 3.92
C TYR A 168 -6.98 -20.98 3.56
N LYS A 169 -7.98 -21.76 3.96
CA LYS A 169 -9.39 -21.50 3.64
C LYS A 169 -9.89 -20.13 4.08
N ALA A 170 -9.33 -19.57 5.15
CA ALA A 170 -9.68 -18.21 5.59
C ALA A 170 -8.60 -17.16 5.30
N THR A 171 -7.34 -17.56 5.11
CA THR A 171 -6.25 -16.59 4.91
C THR A 171 -6.11 -16.12 3.45
N ILE A 172 -6.67 -16.86 2.49
CA ILE A 172 -6.70 -16.47 1.07
C ILE A 172 -7.92 -15.59 0.73
N PRO A 173 -9.16 -15.93 1.14
CA PRO A 173 -10.32 -15.12 0.76
C PRO A 173 -10.32 -13.73 1.39
N LEU A 174 -9.78 -13.57 2.60
CA LEU A 174 -9.79 -12.27 3.30
C LEU A 174 -9.00 -11.17 2.57
N PRO A 175 -7.71 -11.33 2.22
CA PRO A 175 -7.00 -10.34 1.42
C PRO A 175 -7.67 -10.07 0.07
N LEU A 176 -8.21 -11.11 -0.57
CA LEU A 176 -8.92 -10.96 -1.84
C LEU A 176 -10.15 -10.09 -1.68
N ALA A 177 -10.99 -10.35 -0.68
CA ALA A 177 -12.18 -9.57 -0.43
C ALA A 177 -11.89 -8.10 -0.14
N VAL A 178 -10.85 -7.80 0.67
CA VAL A 178 -10.40 -6.42 0.92
C VAL A 178 -10.02 -5.72 -0.39
N GLN A 179 -9.26 -6.40 -1.26
CA GLN A 179 -8.90 -5.86 -2.58
C GLN A 179 -10.14 -5.62 -3.46
N LEU A 180 -11.12 -6.53 -3.45
CA LEU A 180 -12.36 -6.38 -4.22
C LEU A 180 -13.19 -5.18 -3.74
N ILE A 181 -13.24 -4.93 -2.43
CA ILE A 181 -13.92 -3.77 -1.85
C ILE A 181 -13.27 -2.47 -2.33
N ALA A 182 -11.94 -2.39 -2.23
CA ALA A 182 -11.21 -1.22 -2.72
C ALA A 182 -11.47 -1.03 -4.22
N LYS A 183 -11.40 -2.10 -5.02
CA LYS A 183 -11.61 -2.05 -6.49
C LYS A 183 -13.01 -1.65 -6.90
N ALA A 184 -14.03 -1.97 -6.12
CA ALA A 184 -15.39 -1.50 -6.37
C ALA A 184 -15.62 -0.03 -5.98
N GLY A 185 -14.58 0.69 -5.56
CA GLY A 185 -14.67 2.09 -5.14
C GLY A 185 -14.94 2.28 -3.65
N GLY A 186 -14.90 1.21 -2.85
CA GLY A 186 -14.96 1.30 -1.39
C GLY A 186 -13.65 1.77 -0.78
N THR A 187 -13.71 2.04 0.52
CA THR A 187 -12.55 2.42 1.34
C THR A 187 -12.49 1.46 2.53
N PRO A 188 -11.63 0.42 2.50
CA PRO A 188 -11.58 -0.57 3.56
C PRO A 188 -11.33 0.04 4.95
N TRP A 189 -10.33 0.90 5.07
CA TRP A 189 -10.02 1.66 6.28
C TRP A 189 -9.16 2.89 5.95
N ILE A 190 -9.09 3.82 6.90
CA ILE A 190 -8.21 5.01 6.85
C ILE A 190 -7.26 5.01 8.05
N VAL A 191 -6.16 5.75 7.98
CA VAL A 191 -5.23 5.94 9.11
C VAL A 191 -5.74 7.06 10.01
N ASP A 192 -5.58 6.91 11.34
CA ASP A 192 -5.87 7.99 12.29
C ASP A 192 -4.88 9.15 12.11
N SER A 193 -5.36 10.30 11.63
CA SER A 193 -4.52 11.45 11.34
C SER A 193 -3.99 12.17 12.59
N SER A 194 -4.43 11.81 13.80
CA SER A 194 -3.83 12.40 15.01
C SER A 194 -2.38 11.95 15.23
N ILE A 195 -1.95 10.84 14.62
CA ILE A 195 -0.55 10.36 14.69
C ILE A 195 0.45 11.36 14.11
N TYR A 196 -0.01 12.30 13.28
CA TYR A 196 0.82 13.32 12.65
C TYR A 196 1.09 14.51 13.58
N ASN A 197 0.30 14.69 14.64
CA ASN A 197 0.56 15.71 15.66
C ASN A 197 1.87 15.44 16.41
N ASP A 198 2.29 14.17 16.46
CA ASP A 198 3.55 13.77 17.09
C ASP A 198 4.79 14.10 16.25
N LEU A 199 4.64 14.51 14.98
CA LEU A 199 5.74 14.96 14.13
C LEU A 199 6.35 16.27 14.62
N SER A 200 5.53 17.20 15.15
CA SER A 200 5.98 18.43 15.79
C SER A 200 4.81 19.12 16.48
N LYS A 201 5.08 19.83 17.59
CA LYS A 201 4.07 20.56 18.37
C LYS A 201 3.27 21.60 17.57
N ASN A 202 3.79 22.03 16.42
CA ASN A 202 3.24 23.10 15.57
C ASN A 202 2.82 22.60 14.18
N VAL A 203 2.46 21.32 14.05
CA VAL A 203 1.98 20.74 12.80
C VAL A 203 0.48 20.47 12.91
N SER A 204 -0.29 21.00 11.96
CA SER A 204 -1.72 20.72 11.84
C SER A 204 -1.97 19.27 11.41
N SER A 205 -3.13 18.72 11.77
CA SER A 205 -3.61 17.42 11.28
C SER A 205 -3.91 17.37 9.77
N ASN A 206 -3.72 18.49 9.08
CA ASN A 206 -3.84 18.62 7.64
C ASN A 206 -2.46 18.55 6.99
N GLY A 207 -2.36 17.80 5.90
CA GLY A 207 -1.13 17.66 5.13
C GLY A 207 -1.30 16.63 4.02
N MET A 208 -0.25 16.47 3.24
CA MET A 208 -0.19 15.55 2.11
C MET A 208 1.02 14.64 2.23
N LEU A 209 0.85 13.39 1.83
CA LEU A 209 1.92 12.44 1.63
C LEU A 209 2.17 12.25 0.13
N MET A 210 3.42 12.03 -0.22
CA MET A 210 3.86 11.69 -1.56
C MET A 210 4.80 10.50 -1.52
N GLY A 211 4.55 9.47 -2.33
CA GLY A 211 5.52 8.42 -2.63
C GLY A 211 6.11 8.65 -4.02
N ILE A 212 7.43 8.58 -4.15
CA ILE A 212 8.13 8.76 -5.44
C ILE A 212 8.68 7.41 -5.93
N ALA A 213 8.43 7.12 -7.20
CA ALA A 213 9.01 5.99 -7.91
C ALA A 213 9.35 6.32 -9.36
N PHE A 214 10.05 5.39 -10.02
CA PHE A 214 10.65 5.57 -11.33
C PHE A 214 10.34 4.38 -12.23
N ALA A 215 9.96 4.65 -13.47
CA ALA A 215 9.86 3.63 -14.50
C ALA A 215 11.14 3.64 -15.35
N ARG A 216 11.66 2.44 -15.62
CA ARG A 216 12.83 2.22 -16.48
C ARG A 216 12.42 1.32 -17.62
N THR A 217 12.27 1.86 -18.82
CA THR A 217 12.06 1.04 -20.02
C THR A 217 13.35 0.44 -20.55
N ARG A 218 14.51 1.04 -20.24
CA ARG A 218 15.86 0.51 -20.54
C ARG A 218 16.73 0.53 -19.28
N LYS A 219 17.75 -0.34 -19.22
CA LYS A 219 18.59 -0.52 -18.01
C LYS A 219 19.27 0.77 -17.53
N ASP A 220 19.57 1.66 -18.46
CA ASP A 220 20.37 2.87 -18.36
C ASP A 220 19.55 4.17 -18.32
N LYS A 221 18.22 4.10 -18.44
CA LYS A 221 17.37 5.28 -18.64
C LYS A 221 16.10 5.24 -17.81
N ILE A 222 15.86 6.32 -17.07
CA ILE A 222 14.55 6.59 -16.47
C ILE A 222 13.69 7.29 -17.52
N THR A 223 12.47 6.80 -17.73
CA THR A 223 11.55 7.36 -18.72
C THR A 223 10.33 8.03 -18.11
N TYR A 224 9.93 7.61 -16.92
CA TYR A 224 8.82 8.23 -16.20
C TYR A 224 9.15 8.38 -14.72
N SER A 225 8.69 9.49 -14.15
CA SER A 225 8.53 9.64 -12.71
C SER A 225 7.08 9.45 -12.33
N VAL A 226 6.85 8.84 -11.17
CA VAL A 226 5.52 8.62 -10.61
C VAL A 226 5.46 9.22 -9.22
N GLY A 227 4.57 10.20 -9.04
CA GLY A 227 4.15 10.73 -7.75
C GLY A 227 2.83 10.08 -7.33
N TYR A 228 2.84 9.38 -6.20
CA TYR A 228 1.61 8.91 -5.56
C TYR A 228 1.25 9.83 -4.41
N PHE A 229 0.15 10.57 -4.55
CA PHE A 229 -0.31 11.55 -3.59
C PHE A 229 -1.47 11.01 -2.76
N THR A 230 -1.47 11.35 -1.47
CA THR A 230 -2.58 11.04 -0.59
C THR A 230 -2.71 12.01 0.57
N THR A 231 -3.92 12.19 1.11
CA THR A 231 -4.10 12.82 2.42
C THR A 231 -3.46 11.98 3.53
N LEU A 232 -3.17 12.61 4.69
CA LEU A 232 -2.53 11.95 5.84
C LEU A 232 -3.30 10.70 6.34
N ASN A 233 -4.63 10.72 6.28
CA ASN A 233 -5.46 9.56 6.64
C ASN A 233 -5.56 8.49 5.54
N ASN A 234 -4.91 8.67 4.40
CA ASN A 234 -5.02 7.77 3.24
C ASN A 234 -6.44 7.66 2.65
N TYR A 235 -7.27 8.70 2.77
CA TYR A 235 -8.63 8.68 2.24
C TYR A 235 -8.69 9.09 0.77
N TYR A 236 -8.24 10.30 0.44
CA TYR A 236 -8.12 10.75 -0.94
C TYR A 236 -6.75 10.40 -1.49
N GLN A 237 -6.71 9.80 -2.67
CA GLN A 237 -5.51 9.25 -3.29
C GLN A 237 -5.51 9.55 -4.79
N ARG A 238 -4.33 9.82 -5.36
CA ARG A 238 -4.15 10.07 -6.80
C ARG A 238 -2.74 9.69 -7.23
N PHE A 239 -2.58 9.24 -8.48
CA PHE A 239 -1.29 9.26 -9.14
C PHE A 239 -1.10 10.49 -10.03
N ASP A 240 0.15 10.93 -10.10
CA ASP A 240 0.65 11.83 -11.11
C ASP A 240 1.85 11.16 -11.79
N VAL A 241 1.90 11.23 -13.11
CA VAL A 241 2.93 10.59 -13.91
C VAL A 241 3.51 11.64 -14.84
N GLN A 242 4.81 11.88 -14.74
CA GLN A 242 5.49 12.83 -15.61
C GLN A 242 6.48 12.09 -16.52
N PRO A 243 6.39 12.28 -17.85
CA PRO A 243 7.43 11.85 -18.76
C PRO A 243 8.72 12.62 -18.48
N ILE A 244 9.85 11.94 -18.61
CA ILE A 244 11.17 12.54 -18.46
C ILE A 244 11.73 12.69 -19.87
N ASN A 245 11.65 13.92 -20.40
CA ASN A 245 11.96 14.24 -21.81
C ASN A 245 13.43 13.97 -22.15
N GLU A 246 14.34 14.26 -21.23
CA GLU A 246 15.73 13.88 -21.34
C GLU A 246 15.93 12.64 -20.50
N SER A 247 16.06 11.47 -21.14
CA SER A 247 16.41 10.24 -20.42
C SER A 247 17.71 10.49 -19.65
N ALA A 248 17.61 10.77 -18.35
CA ALA A 248 18.77 11.08 -17.53
C ALA A 248 19.69 9.86 -17.59
N PRO A 249 20.90 9.98 -18.19
CA PRO A 249 21.78 8.85 -18.31
C PRO A 249 22.15 8.40 -16.89
N ILE A 250 21.96 7.11 -16.62
CA ILE A 250 22.51 6.50 -15.40
C ILE A 250 23.99 6.26 -15.69
N THR A 251 24.82 7.28 -15.49
CA THR A 251 26.28 7.15 -15.45
C THR A 251 26.72 6.62 -14.09
N ASP A 252 27.89 5.97 -14.01
CA ASP A 252 28.49 5.59 -12.72
C ASP A 252 28.73 6.83 -11.80
N SER A 253 28.74 8.03 -12.38
CA SER A 253 28.91 9.34 -11.73
C SER A 253 27.60 10.09 -11.42
N THR A 254 26.45 9.67 -11.95
CA THR A 254 25.16 10.22 -11.50
C THR A 254 24.81 9.49 -10.22
N GLU A 255 24.75 10.23 -9.13
CA GLU A 255 24.39 9.71 -7.81
C GLU A 255 22.91 9.28 -7.77
N GLY A 256 22.58 8.17 -8.43
CA GLY A 256 21.39 7.36 -8.18
C GLY A 256 20.11 7.71 -8.96
N LEU A 257 19.06 6.99 -8.60
CA LEU A 257 17.68 7.16 -9.08
C LEU A 257 17.08 8.47 -8.54
N TYR A 258 16.86 9.47 -9.39
CA TYR A 258 16.23 10.75 -9.03
C TYR A 258 15.22 11.26 -10.06
N VAL A 259 14.35 12.18 -9.63
CA VAL A 259 13.43 12.91 -10.52
C VAL A 259 14.11 14.21 -10.94
N PRO A 260 14.35 14.45 -12.25
CA PRO A 260 14.89 15.72 -12.73
C PRO A 260 14.03 16.90 -12.30
N LYS A 261 14.67 18.05 -12.07
CA LYS A 261 14.04 19.23 -11.46
C LYS A 261 12.72 19.62 -12.12
N GLU A 262 12.67 19.73 -13.44
CA GLU A 262 11.45 20.12 -14.17
C GLU A 262 10.29 19.13 -13.98
N ALA A 263 10.58 17.83 -14.03
CA ALA A 263 9.57 16.80 -13.82
C ALA A 263 9.07 16.81 -12.37
N MET A 264 9.97 17.04 -11.41
CA MET A 264 9.62 17.15 -9.99
C MET A 264 8.75 18.38 -9.72
N VAL A 265 9.07 19.55 -10.31
CA VAL A 265 8.26 20.78 -10.22
C VAL A 265 6.83 20.51 -10.69
N LYS A 266 6.67 19.98 -11.92
CA LYS A 266 5.35 19.65 -12.49
C LYS A 266 4.56 18.68 -11.61
N THR A 267 5.24 17.65 -11.10
CA THR A 267 4.61 16.64 -10.23
C THR A 267 4.12 17.28 -8.92
N LEU A 268 4.95 18.12 -8.29
CA LEU A 268 4.61 18.81 -7.03
C LEU A 268 3.46 19.80 -7.22
N GLU A 269 3.51 20.65 -8.26
CA GLU A 269 2.46 21.62 -8.57
C GLU A 269 1.12 20.93 -8.84
N SER A 270 1.13 19.85 -9.64
CA SER A 270 -0.05 19.02 -9.90
C SER A 270 -0.64 18.43 -8.62
N GLY A 271 0.21 17.85 -7.75
CA GLY A 271 -0.22 17.27 -6.48
C GLY A 271 -0.77 18.31 -5.49
N ILE A 272 -0.12 19.46 -5.36
CA ILE A 272 -0.55 20.57 -4.50
C ILE A 272 -1.86 21.16 -5.00
N GLY A 273 -1.98 21.40 -6.31
CA GLY A 273 -3.20 21.88 -6.94
C GLY A 273 -4.37 20.91 -6.73
N TRP A 274 -4.12 19.60 -6.90
CA TRP A 274 -5.11 18.57 -6.60
C TRP A 274 -5.56 18.60 -5.14
N TYR A 275 -4.63 18.65 -4.19
CA TYR A 275 -4.94 18.72 -2.75
C TYR A 275 -5.79 19.95 -2.43
N LYS A 276 -5.42 21.11 -2.97
CA LYS A 276 -6.16 22.36 -2.80
C LYS A 276 -7.57 22.26 -3.35
N ASN A 277 -7.76 21.61 -4.50
CA ASN A 277 -9.08 21.44 -5.10
C ASN A 277 -10.01 20.55 -4.26
N ILE A 278 -9.47 19.51 -3.60
CA ILE A 278 -10.28 18.58 -2.81
C ILE A 278 -10.49 19.02 -1.34
N ILE A 279 -9.49 19.66 -0.72
CA ILE A 279 -9.53 20.06 0.70
C ILE A 279 -9.93 21.54 0.86
N GLY A 280 -9.75 22.36 -0.19
CA GLY A 280 -10.03 23.81 -0.17
C GLY A 280 -8.87 24.68 0.31
N ILE A 281 -7.75 24.09 0.74
CA ILE A 281 -6.56 24.81 1.20
C ILE A 281 -5.29 24.19 0.62
N THR A 282 -4.24 24.99 0.48
CA THR A 282 -2.89 24.50 0.19
C THR A 282 -2.42 23.58 1.34
N PRO A 283 -1.76 22.44 1.08
CA PRO A 283 -1.29 21.57 2.15
C PRO A 283 -0.26 22.32 3.00
N PRO A 284 -0.44 22.43 4.33
CA PRO A 284 0.52 23.12 5.19
C PRO A 284 1.77 22.27 5.49
N LEU A 285 1.70 20.97 5.17
CA LEU A 285 2.79 20.01 5.32
C LEU A 285 2.79 19.04 4.13
N LEU A 286 3.96 18.86 3.51
CA LEU A 286 4.23 17.81 2.53
C LEU A 286 5.25 16.81 3.07
N ILE A 287 4.90 15.52 3.07
CA ILE A 287 5.81 14.45 3.49
C ILE A 287 6.10 13.54 2.30
N ILE A 288 7.35 13.49 1.89
CA ILE A 288 7.81 12.76 0.71
C ILE A 288 8.54 11.50 1.17
N PHE A 289 8.14 10.34 0.64
CA PHE A 289 8.86 9.09 0.80
C PHE A 289 9.52 8.69 -0.51
N LYS A 290 10.79 8.28 -0.44
CA LYS A 290 11.55 7.71 -1.56
C LYS A 290 12.41 6.53 -1.13
N THR A 291 12.75 5.63 -2.06
CA THR A 291 13.65 4.48 -1.80
C THR A 291 15.12 4.76 -2.11
N SER A 292 15.45 5.94 -2.65
CA SER A 292 16.82 6.42 -2.84
C SER A 292 17.01 7.76 -2.11
N PRO A 293 18.28 8.15 -1.86
CA PRO A 293 18.60 9.44 -1.25
C PRO A 293 17.98 10.62 -2.01
N MET A 294 17.83 11.74 -1.30
CA MET A 294 17.40 13.01 -1.90
C MET A 294 18.49 13.53 -2.82
N HIS A 295 18.14 13.78 -4.08
CA HIS A 295 19.07 14.39 -5.04
C HIS A 295 18.98 15.92 -5.00
N LYS A 296 20.02 16.60 -5.50
CA LYS A 296 20.08 18.08 -5.56
C LYS A 296 18.90 18.66 -6.35
N ASP A 297 18.60 18.13 -7.53
CA ASP A 297 17.45 18.56 -8.35
C ASP A 297 16.11 18.47 -7.63
N GLU A 298 15.89 17.39 -6.87
CA GLU A 298 14.65 17.19 -6.12
C GLU A 298 14.54 18.20 -4.99
N LYS A 299 15.66 18.47 -4.30
CA LYS A 299 15.75 19.51 -3.29
C LYS A 299 15.42 20.87 -3.89
N GLU A 300 16.07 21.26 -4.99
CA GLU A 300 15.83 22.54 -5.65
C GLU A 300 14.38 22.69 -6.12
N ALA A 301 13.77 21.62 -6.64
CA ALA A 301 12.37 21.62 -7.04
C ALA A 301 11.41 21.78 -5.85
N ILE A 302 11.68 21.07 -4.74
CA ILE A 302 10.93 21.20 -3.48
C ILE A 302 11.00 22.66 -2.99
N GLU A 303 12.19 23.24 -2.91
CA GLU A 303 12.37 24.62 -2.48
C GLU A 303 11.68 25.64 -3.39
N ALA A 304 11.74 25.41 -4.72
CA ALA A 304 11.10 26.28 -5.69
C ALA A 304 9.57 26.28 -5.61
N VAL A 305 8.95 25.11 -5.43
CA VAL A 305 7.48 24.97 -5.45
C VAL A 305 6.84 25.27 -4.09
N LEU A 306 7.45 24.81 -3.00
CA LEU A 306 6.85 24.89 -1.66
C LEU A 306 7.10 26.25 -0.99
N GLY A 307 8.16 26.95 -1.40
CA GLY A 307 8.56 28.23 -0.81
C GLY A 307 8.82 28.11 0.69
N LYS A 308 8.52 29.19 1.43
CA LYS A 308 8.66 29.23 2.90
C LYS A 308 7.39 28.81 3.65
N ASP A 309 6.25 28.81 2.98
CA ASP A 309 4.94 28.67 3.63
C ASP A 309 4.53 27.20 3.86
N ILE A 310 5.01 26.29 3.01
CA ILE A 310 4.70 24.86 3.14
C ILE A 310 5.89 24.15 3.79
N LYS A 311 5.65 23.59 4.98
CA LYS A 311 6.63 22.74 5.66
C LYS A 311 6.78 21.43 4.89
N TRP A 312 7.97 20.84 4.93
CA TRP A 312 8.21 19.57 4.27
C TRP A 312 9.16 18.65 5.02
N VAL A 313 8.97 17.36 4.79
CA VAL A 313 9.82 16.27 5.29
C VAL A 313 10.08 15.31 4.15
N PHE A 314 11.35 15.06 3.83
CA PHE A 314 11.77 14.04 2.88
C PHE A 314 12.36 12.85 3.63
N ILE A 315 11.83 11.66 3.36
CA ILE A 315 12.18 10.41 4.03
C ILE A 315 12.69 9.42 3.00
N HIS A 316 14.00 9.19 3.01
CA HIS A 316 14.62 8.09 2.27
C HIS A 316 14.52 6.80 3.11
N ALA A 317 13.75 5.82 2.63
CA ALA A 317 13.51 4.54 3.30
C ALA A 317 14.27 3.37 2.65
N GLN A 318 15.13 2.71 3.43
CA GLN A 318 15.98 1.60 3.00
C GLN A 318 15.56 0.28 3.67
N TYR A 319 15.07 -0.68 2.88
CA TYR A 319 14.49 -1.96 3.36
C TYR A 319 15.49 -3.12 3.50
N ASN A 320 16.67 -3.03 2.88
CA ASN A 320 17.71 -4.06 2.89
C ASN A 320 18.94 -3.56 3.64
N THR A 321 18.71 -3.02 4.84
CA THR A 321 19.80 -2.53 5.68
C THR A 321 20.63 -3.70 6.22
N PRO A 322 21.97 -3.59 6.28
CA PRO A 322 22.83 -4.60 6.90
C PRO A 322 22.63 -4.67 8.43
N VAL A 323 21.90 -3.72 9.02
CA VAL A 323 21.60 -3.68 10.45
C VAL A 323 20.82 -4.91 10.88
N ARG A 324 21.30 -5.56 11.94
CA ARG A 324 20.61 -6.60 12.70
C ARG A 324 20.34 -6.09 14.10
N ILE A 325 19.16 -6.39 14.63
CA ILE A 325 18.73 -5.96 15.95
C ILE A 325 18.30 -7.20 16.71
N PHE A 326 18.76 -7.32 17.95
CA PHE A 326 18.47 -8.43 18.85
C PHE A 326 17.93 -7.87 20.16
N GLY A 327 17.07 -8.64 20.82
CA GLY A 327 16.67 -8.38 22.20
C GLY A 327 17.88 -8.49 23.15
N ASN A 328 17.85 -7.75 24.25
CA ASN A 328 18.93 -7.72 25.24
C ASN A 328 18.77 -8.75 26.37
N LYS A 329 17.71 -9.56 26.34
CA LYS A 329 17.47 -10.61 27.34
C LYS A 329 18.09 -11.91 26.85
N GLU A 330 18.89 -12.55 27.71
CA GLU A 330 19.63 -13.78 27.41
C GLU A 330 18.73 -14.91 26.88
N ASP A 331 17.46 -14.96 27.32
CA ASP A 331 16.48 -15.98 26.90
C ASP A 331 15.50 -15.52 25.79
N ASP A 332 15.51 -14.24 25.40
CA ASP A 332 14.60 -13.70 24.37
C ASP A 332 15.31 -12.67 23.47
N TYR A 333 16.09 -13.19 22.51
CA TYR A 333 16.71 -12.41 21.44
C TYR A 333 15.71 -11.75 20.47
N LYS A 334 14.41 -11.87 20.71
CA LYS A 334 13.37 -11.31 19.84
C LYS A 334 13.22 -9.80 20.10
N VAL A 335 13.03 -9.06 19.03
CA VAL A 335 12.79 -7.62 19.07
C VAL A 335 11.31 -7.36 18.88
N ASN A 336 10.73 -6.46 19.66
CA ASN A 336 9.35 -6.03 19.48
C ASN A 336 9.20 -5.27 18.17
N ARG A 337 8.15 -5.56 17.41
CA ARG A 337 7.77 -4.71 16.27
C ARG A 337 7.55 -3.28 16.78
N GLY A 338 8.00 -2.30 16.00
CA GLY A 338 7.90 -0.89 16.38
C GLY A 338 9.01 -0.41 17.30
N THR A 339 10.04 -1.23 17.57
CA THR A 339 11.30 -0.76 18.16
C THR A 339 11.96 0.26 17.23
N VAL A 340 12.35 1.41 17.79
CA VAL A 340 12.94 2.56 17.11
C VAL A 340 14.31 2.87 17.71
N ILE A 341 15.31 2.98 16.86
CA ILE A 341 16.66 3.38 17.23
C ILE A 341 16.97 4.70 16.52
N ILE A 342 17.31 5.74 17.26
CA ILE A 342 17.77 7.01 16.71
C ILE A 342 19.29 6.96 16.71
N LYS A 343 19.88 6.82 15.52
CA LYS A 343 21.33 6.69 15.36
C LYS A 343 22.03 8.04 15.39
N LYS A 344 21.44 9.03 14.75
CA LYS A 344 22.02 10.36 14.57
C LYS A 344 20.92 11.39 14.45
N ARG A 345 21.06 12.52 15.14
CA ARG A 345 20.23 13.70 14.93
C ARG A 345 21.12 14.94 14.85
N LYS A 346 21.28 15.49 13.64
CA LYS A 346 21.83 16.84 13.52
C LYS A 346 20.72 17.84 13.85
N ARG A 347 20.97 18.79 14.74
CA ARG A 347 20.00 19.86 15.01
C ARG A 347 19.82 20.73 13.76
N TRP A 348 18.58 21.18 13.56
CA TRP A 348 18.28 22.18 12.56
C TRP A 348 19.05 23.48 12.87
N ASN A 349 19.76 24.03 11.90
CA ASN A 349 20.39 25.35 12.02
C ASN A 349 19.92 26.25 10.88
N PRO A 350 18.91 27.13 11.10
CA PRO A 350 18.38 28.01 10.07
C PRO A 350 19.41 28.98 9.50
N ASN A 351 20.48 29.30 10.23
CA ASN A 351 21.46 30.32 9.84
C ASN A 351 22.48 29.81 8.80
N ASN A 352 22.65 28.49 8.67
CA ASN A 352 23.61 27.89 7.73
C ASN A 352 22.93 27.32 6.46
N GLY A 353 21.60 27.42 6.36
CA GLY A 353 20.85 26.78 5.27
C GLY A 353 20.85 25.23 5.32
N ASP A 354 21.38 24.64 6.38
CA ASP A 354 21.45 23.19 6.58
C ASP A 354 20.12 22.66 7.13
N TYR A 355 19.59 21.64 6.45
CA TYR A 355 18.41 20.92 6.94
C TYR A 355 18.72 20.08 8.16
N LEU A 356 17.68 19.84 8.96
CA LEU A 356 17.73 18.79 9.96
C LEU A 356 17.94 17.45 9.25
N HIS A 357 18.90 16.67 9.75
CA HIS A 357 19.14 15.32 9.28
C HIS A 357 19.07 14.34 10.44
N SER A 358 18.16 13.36 10.35
CA SER A 358 18.07 12.26 11.31
C SER A 358 18.20 10.91 10.62
N GLU A 359 18.98 10.00 11.22
CA GLU A 359 19.02 8.58 10.84
C GLU A 359 18.27 7.76 11.91
N ILE A 360 17.21 7.08 11.48
CA ILE A 360 16.32 6.31 12.33
C ILE A 360 16.29 4.87 11.82
N VAL A 361 16.32 3.88 12.70
CA VAL A 361 16.07 2.48 12.36
C VAL A 361 14.79 2.03 13.03
N ILE A 362 13.84 1.53 12.26
CA ILE A 362 12.56 1.04 12.77
C ILE A 362 12.38 -0.44 12.46
N THR A 363 11.85 -1.21 13.40
CA THR A 363 11.52 -2.62 13.16
C THR A 363 10.08 -2.75 12.66
N ALA A 364 9.92 -2.96 11.34
CA ALA A 364 8.60 -3.16 10.75
C ALA A 364 8.00 -4.54 11.07
N THR A 365 8.85 -5.50 11.44
CA THR A 365 8.49 -6.85 11.91
C THR A 365 9.22 -7.14 13.20
N GLY A 366 8.70 -8.10 13.96
CA GLY A 366 9.25 -8.49 15.26
C GLY A 366 8.21 -9.30 16.03
N LYS A 367 8.48 -9.50 17.31
CA LYS A 367 7.51 -9.98 18.29
C LYS A 367 6.37 -8.95 18.39
N TYR A 368 5.12 -9.42 18.33
CA TYR A 368 3.95 -8.60 18.61
C TYR A 368 2.98 -9.40 19.48
N ARG A 369 2.27 -8.70 20.37
CA ARG A 369 1.30 -9.36 21.25
C ARG A 369 0.09 -9.75 20.41
N LYS A 370 -0.31 -11.02 20.45
CA LYS A 370 -1.57 -11.45 19.86
C LYS A 370 -2.71 -10.98 20.79
N PRO A 371 -3.67 -10.17 20.32
CA PRO A 371 -4.89 -9.87 21.07
C PRO A 371 -5.57 -11.17 21.53
N SER A 372 -5.88 -11.28 22.82
CA SER A 372 -6.58 -12.46 23.34
C SER A 372 -8.05 -12.43 22.93
N THR A 373 -8.53 -13.50 22.27
CA THR A 373 -9.96 -13.68 21.92
C THR A 373 -10.74 -14.54 22.93
N LYS A 374 -10.10 -14.96 24.03
CA LYS A 374 -10.71 -15.71 25.14
C LYS A 374 -10.21 -15.15 26.47
N ASN A 375 -10.96 -15.39 27.55
CA ASN A 375 -10.71 -14.91 28.90
C ASN A 375 -9.21 -14.68 29.20
N PRO A 376 -8.81 -13.51 29.73
CA PRO A 376 -7.41 -13.19 30.05
C PRO A 376 -6.81 -14.01 31.20
N SER A 377 -7.55 -15.00 31.71
CA SER A 377 -7.06 -15.99 32.67
C SER A 377 -6.36 -17.13 31.91
N GLU A 378 -5.10 -17.38 32.29
CA GLU A 378 -4.17 -18.42 31.82
C GLU A 378 -3.22 -18.01 30.66
N THR A 379 -2.15 -17.31 31.05
CA THR A 379 -0.71 -17.64 30.83
C THR A 379 -0.19 -18.15 29.48
N GLU A 380 -0.94 -18.09 28.38
CA GLU A 380 -0.36 -18.16 27.04
C GLU A 380 -0.50 -16.82 26.33
N GLU A 381 0.37 -15.86 26.68
CA GLU A 381 0.68 -14.74 25.80
C GLU A 381 1.30 -15.29 24.50
N ARG A 382 0.46 -15.69 23.54
CA ARG A 382 0.91 -16.25 22.26
C ARG A 382 1.50 -15.13 21.40
N TYR A 383 2.74 -14.74 21.68
CA TYR A 383 3.49 -13.85 20.81
C TYR A 383 3.78 -14.54 19.48
N ILE A 384 3.40 -13.91 18.37
CA ILE A 384 3.79 -14.39 17.05
C ILE A 384 5.21 -13.91 16.80
N SER A 385 6.14 -14.87 16.69
CA SER A 385 7.55 -14.59 16.45
C SER A 385 7.80 -14.34 14.96
N GLY A 386 8.48 -13.24 14.65
CA GLY A 386 8.98 -12.95 13.32
C GLY A 386 10.39 -12.36 13.41
N THR A 387 11.28 -12.75 12.51
CA THR A 387 12.62 -12.15 12.42
C THR A 387 12.47 -10.64 12.19
N PRO A 388 13.09 -9.78 13.02
CA PRO A 388 13.02 -8.35 12.82
C PRO A 388 13.69 -7.98 11.50
N ARG A 389 12.95 -7.26 10.66
CA ARG A 389 13.45 -6.69 9.41
C ARG A 389 13.43 -5.17 9.56
N PRO A 390 14.56 -4.56 9.95
CA PRO A 390 14.63 -3.13 10.12
C PRO A 390 14.50 -2.38 8.80
N ILE A 391 13.95 -1.18 8.87
CA ILE A 391 13.98 -0.18 7.82
C ILE A 391 14.81 0.98 8.36
N THR A 392 15.84 1.38 7.61
CA THR A 392 16.59 2.61 7.91
C THR A 392 15.91 3.78 7.21
N LEU A 393 15.67 4.87 7.94
CA LEU A 393 15.08 6.10 7.46
C LEU A 393 16.13 7.22 7.58
N ASN A 394 16.44 7.84 6.46
CA ASN A 394 17.20 9.09 6.43
C ASN A 394 16.21 10.23 6.21
N VAL A 395 16.09 11.10 7.21
CA VAL A 395 15.08 12.15 7.26
C VAL A 395 15.75 13.50 7.02
N TYR A 396 15.17 14.28 6.11
CA TYR A 396 15.53 15.67 5.82
C TYR A 396 14.28 16.52 6.01
N SER A 397 14.37 17.68 6.67
CA SER A 397 13.20 18.53 6.88
C SER A 397 13.52 20.01 6.92
N SER A 398 12.53 20.83 6.56
CA SER A 398 12.57 22.29 6.65
C SER A 398 12.26 22.84 8.06
N PHE A 399 11.98 21.98 9.02
CA PHE A 399 11.68 22.33 10.42
C PHE A 399 12.14 21.23 11.39
N ASP A 400 12.13 21.52 12.69
CA ASP A 400 12.47 20.52 13.70
C ASP A 400 11.36 19.46 13.81
N VAL A 401 11.66 18.27 13.29
CA VAL A 401 10.79 17.09 13.36
C VAL A 401 11.19 16.21 14.53
N ASN A 402 10.18 15.64 15.20
CA ASN A 402 10.37 14.60 16.20
C ASN A 402 10.66 13.26 15.49
N PRO A 403 11.84 12.64 15.69
CA PRO A 403 12.16 11.35 15.09
C PRO A 403 11.16 10.23 15.44
N ILE A 404 10.58 10.28 16.66
CA ILE A 404 9.57 9.32 17.10
C ILE A 404 8.29 9.45 16.27
N GLY A 405 7.83 10.68 16.01
CA GLY A 405 6.69 10.95 15.12
C GLY A 405 6.94 10.45 13.70
N VAL A 406 8.18 10.56 13.18
CA VAL A 406 8.55 10.02 11.85
C VAL A 406 8.48 8.49 11.81
N ALA A 407 8.89 7.82 12.89
CA ALA A 407 8.78 6.37 13.00
C ALA A 407 7.32 5.90 13.07
N GLU A 408 6.49 6.58 13.88
CA GLU A 408 5.05 6.34 14.02
C GLU A 408 4.32 6.53 12.69
N LEU A 409 4.59 7.65 12.01
CA LEU A 409 4.16 7.93 10.65
C LEU A 409 4.50 6.76 9.71
N THR A 410 5.76 6.32 9.70
CA THR A 410 6.21 5.28 8.77
C THR A 410 5.49 3.95 9.02
N LEU A 411 5.31 3.57 10.27
CA LEU A 411 4.57 2.37 10.63
C LEU A 411 3.06 2.50 10.31
N SER A 412 2.47 3.69 10.45
CA SER A 412 1.10 3.97 10.03
C SER A 412 0.90 3.73 8.54
N GLN A 413 1.88 4.15 7.72
CA GLN A 413 1.88 3.93 6.28
C GLN A 413 2.08 2.47 5.89
N ILE A 414 2.68 1.63 6.75
CA ILE A 414 2.69 0.18 6.55
C ILE A 414 1.29 -0.42 6.81
N LYS A 415 0.53 0.15 7.75
CA LYS A 415 -0.85 -0.29 8.07
C LYS A 415 -1.92 0.24 7.11
N ALA A 416 -1.59 1.23 6.26
CA ALA A 416 -2.51 1.81 5.28
C ALA A 416 -2.79 0.92 4.04
N ASP A 417 -2.16 -0.26 3.94
CA ASP A 417 -2.14 -1.08 2.73
C ASP A 417 -3.45 -1.87 2.48
N TRP A 418 -4.27 -1.41 1.54
CA TRP A 418 -5.50 -2.09 1.12
C TRP A 418 -5.28 -3.38 0.30
N GLU A 419 -4.05 -3.74 -0.06
CA GLU A 419 -3.81 -5.04 -0.71
C GLU A 419 -3.83 -6.18 0.30
N HIS A 420 -3.51 -5.92 1.56
CA HIS A 420 -3.35 -7.01 2.50
C HIS A 420 -3.65 -6.59 3.95
N PRO A 421 -4.58 -7.28 4.62
CA PRO A 421 -4.92 -6.99 6.00
C PRO A 421 -3.78 -7.35 6.97
N ASP A 422 -2.90 -8.28 6.62
CA ASP A 422 -1.82 -8.73 7.52
C ASP A 422 -0.73 -7.67 7.73
N ILE A 423 -0.59 -7.24 8.99
CA ILE A 423 0.45 -6.31 9.43
C ILE A 423 1.87 -6.80 9.15
N ARG A 424 2.11 -8.09 8.95
CA ARG A 424 3.45 -8.64 8.68
C ARG A 424 3.99 -8.22 7.31
N LYS A 425 3.15 -7.70 6.41
CA LYS A 425 3.61 -7.03 5.18
C LYS A 425 4.25 -5.68 5.54
N ARG A 426 5.32 -5.35 4.81
CA ARG A 426 6.44 -4.53 5.34
C ARG A 426 6.63 -3.20 4.61
N LYS A 427 5.89 -2.98 3.53
CA LYS A 427 6.17 -1.87 2.62
C LYS A 427 5.33 -0.67 3.00
N ILE A 428 5.98 0.48 3.08
CA ILE A 428 5.32 1.78 3.22
C ILE A 428 4.39 1.95 2.02
N THR A 429 3.09 2.12 2.26
CA THR A 429 2.04 2.07 1.23
C THR A 429 2.30 3.06 0.10
N VAL A 430 2.67 4.30 0.43
CA VAL A 430 2.97 5.33 -0.58
C VAL A 430 4.08 4.91 -1.54
N LEU A 431 5.14 4.27 -1.05
CA LEU A 431 6.23 3.73 -1.87
C LEU A 431 5.78 2.51 -2.67
N LYS A 432 5.01 1.63 -2.03
CA LYS A 432 4.53 0.40 -2.64
C LYS A 432 3.68 0.69 -3.87
N TYR A 433 2.72 1.60 -3.75
CA TYR A 433 1.79 1.93 -4.82
C TYR A 433 2.45 2.75 -5.92
N ALA A 434 3.30 3.73 -5.59
CA ALA A 434 4.12 4.44 -6.57
C ALA A 434 4.96 3.47 -7.42
N ASN A 435 5.66 2.52 -6.78
CA ASN A 435 6.47 1.51 -7.49
C ASN A 435 5.63 0.56 -8.35
N ARG A 436 4.38 0.28 -7.97
CA ARG A 436 3.50 -0.57 -8.77
C ARG A 436 3.02 0.16 -10.01
N MET A 437 2.62 1.41 -9.85
CA MET A 437 2.26 2.27 -10.97
C MET A 437 3.44 2.45 -11.93
N ALA A 438 4.65 2.68 -11.42
CA ALA A 438 5.88 2.77 -12.24
C ALA A 438 6.18 1.50 -13.05
N LYS A 439 5.72 0.31 -12.63
CA LYS A 439 5.84 -0.93 -13.42
C LYS A 439 4.77 -1.07 -14.49
N ILE A 440 3.58 -0.53 -14.25
CA ILE A 440 2.47 -0.62 -15.19
C ILE A 440 2.63 0.44 -16.29
N ILE A 441 3.13 1.62 -15.93
CA ILE A 441 3.16 2.79 -16.81
C ILE A 441 3.99 2.62 -18.09
N GLN A 442 5.02 1.77 -18.03
CA GLN A 442 5.84 1.43 -19.20
C GLN A 442 5.07 0.72 -20.32
N TYR A 443 3.88 0.18 -20.02
CA TYR A 443 3.01 -0.49 -20.98
C TYR A 443 1.83 0.38 -21.44
N ILE A 444 1.75 1.63 -20.98
CA ILE A 444 0.72 2.58 -21.40
C ILE A 444 1.26 3.37 -22.59
N ASN A 445 0.67 3.14 -23.77
CA ASN A 445 1.15 3.75 -25.02
C ASN A 445 0.86 5.25 -25.14
N ASN A 446 -0.18 5.76 -24.48
CA ASN A 446 -0.54 7.18 -24.52
C ASN A 446 -1.03 7.71 -23.16
N LEU A 447 -0.12 8.30 -22.39
CA LEU A 447 -0.44 8.92 -21.10
C LEU A 447 -1.46 10.06 -21.20
N SER A 448 -1.45 10.83 -22.29
CA SER A 448 -2.37 11.97 -22.46
C SER A 448 -3.83 11.53 -22.61
N SER A 449 -4.07 10.27 -22.98
CA SER A 449 -5.41 9.67 -23.10
C SER A 449 -5.92 9.02 -21.81
N VAL A 450 -5.07 8.90 -20.78
CA VAL A 450 -5.43 8.25 -19.53
C VAL A 450 -5.88 9.32 -18.52
N PRO A 451 -7.19 9.42 -18.20
CA PRO A 451 -7.64 10.28 -17.12
C PRO A 451 -6.95 9.87 -15.81
N SER A 452 -6.83 10.82 -14.86
CA SER A 452 -6.15 10.64 -13.57
C SER A 452 -6.28 9.21 -13.04
N VAL A 453 -5.17 8.47 -12.98
CA VAL A 453 -5.18 7.05 -12.62
C VAL A 453 -5.57 6.89 -11.15
N ASP A 454 -6.62 6.11 -10.89
CA ASP A 454 -7.07 5.79 -9.54
C ASP A 454 -6.14 4.72 -8.94
N VAL A 455 -5.79 4.87 -7.67
CA VAL A 455 -5.00 3.90 -6.91
C VAL A 455 -5.53 2.47 -7.01
N ARG A 456 -6.86 2.33 -7.10
CA ARG A 456 -7.57 1.05 -7.16
C ARG A 456 -7.28 0.26 -8.43
N ASP A 457 -6.87 0.93 -9.51
CA ASP A 457 -6.50 0.28 -10.78
C ASP A 457 -5.19 -0.50 -10.63
N VAL A 458 -4.30 -0.03 -9.74
CA VAL A 458 -2.98 -0.66 -9.55
C VAL A 458 -2.94 -1.68 -8.41
N LEU A 459 -3.95 -1.73 -7.52
CA LEU A 459 -4.03 -2.67 -6.37
C LEU A 459 -3.89 -4.16 -6.71
#